data_AF-A0A7C5K4G7-F1
#
_entry.id   AF-A0A7C5K4G7-F1
#
_cell.length_a   1.000
_cell.length_b   1.000
_cell.length_c   1.000
_cell.angle_alpha   90.00
_cell.angle_beta   90.00
_cell.angle_gamma   90.00
#
_symmetry.space_group_name_H-M   'P 1'
#
loop_
_entity.id
_entity.type
_entity.pdbx_description
1 polymer ?
#
loop_
_entity_poly.entity_id
_entity_poly.type
_entity_poly.pdbx_seq_one_letter_code
_entity_poly.pdbx_strand_id
1 'polypeptide(L)'
;MGKAVEELAKERMERMEDVANLKEPDRVPLQLHFDYGFMAKWAGITVHELLFDYEKAYKAILKVAKDFPVDSPPMPMMGSRCLLGFALIAYPDVSSFVGVLTGKMHDILQDTYTCWPGRELSSNSGSYQFIGGEFLRQDEYDEFIEDPVKFVAEKVVPRAHKALRKPNSAEAMAAIMK
;
A
#
# COMPACT_ATOMS: atom_id res chain seq x y z
N MET A 1 20.38 31.65 5.39
CA MET A 1 20.85 30.90 4.21
C MET A 1 20.67 29.43 4.51
N GLY A 2 19.87 28.70 3.72
CA GLY A 2 19.71 27.26 3.92
C GLY A 2 20.99 26.51 3.56
N LYS A 3 21.22 25.35 4.21
CA LYS A 3 22.31 24.42 3.86
C LYS A 3 22.12 23.89 2.43
N ALA A 4 23.19 23.42 1.80
CA ALA A 4 23.09 22.77 0.49
C ALA A 4 22.28 21.46 0.60
N VAL A 5 21.60 21.06 -0.48
CA VAL A 5 20.75 19.86 -0.50
C VAL A 5 21.56 18.60 -0.16
N GLU A 6 22.78 18.49 -0.67
CA GLU A 6 23.68 17.37 -0.43
C GLU A 6 24.12 17.29 1.05
N GLU A 7 24.40 18.43 1.68
CA GLU A 7 24.73 18.50 3.11
C GLU A 7 23.56 18.03 3.96
N LEU A 8 22.34 18.49 3.67
CA LEU A 8 21.13 18.07 4.38
C LEU A 8 20.85 16.57 4.20
N ALA A 9 21.08 16.03 3.00
CA ALA A 9 20.92 14.61 2.74
C ALA A 9 21.91 13.77 3.56
N LYS A 10 23.18 14.19 3.61
CA LYS A 10 24.22 13.54 4.40
C LYS A 10 23.90 13.55 5.89
N GLU A 11 23.52 14.71 6.45
CA GLU A 11 23.15 14.84 7.86
C GLU A 11 21.97 13.95 8.25
N ARG A 12 20.96 13.82 7.37
CA ARG A 12 19.81 12.93 7.60
C ARG A 12 20.21 11.46 7.58
N MET A 13 21.09 11.07 6.67
CA MET A 13 21.58 9.70 6.56
C MET A 13 22.43 9.31 7.77
N GLU A 14 23.38 10.15 8.17
CA GLU A 14 24.22 9.95 9.36
C GLU A 14 23.35 9.82 10.62
N ARG A 15 22.34 10.69 10.79
CA ARG A 15 21.38 10.61 11.90
C ARG A 15 20.67 9.26 11.97
N MET A 16 20.22 8.74 10.82
CA MET A 16 19.54 7.44 10.75
C MET A 16 20.50 6.28 11.03
N GLU A 17 21.74 6.35 10.55
CA GLU A 17 22.79 5.35 10.80
C GLU A 17 23.22 5.31 12.26
N ASP A 18 23.37 6.47 12.92
CA ASP A 18 23.72 6.54 14.34
C ASP A 18 22.65 5.86 15.20
N VAL A 19 21.38 6.15 14.93
CA VAL A 19 20.25 5.49 15.62
C VAL A 19 20.26 3.98 15.37
N ALA A 20 20.47 3.54 14.13
CA ALA A 20 20.55 2.11 13.80
C ALA A 20 21.71 1.39 14.50
N ASN A 21 22.82 2.10 14.77
CA ASN A 21 24.00 1.59 15.46
C ASN A 21 24.00 1.85 16.97
N LEU A 22 22.87 2.28 17.55
CA LEU A 22 22.73 2.58 18.99
C LEU A 22 23.69 3.67 19.50
N LYS A 23 24.02 4.65 18.66
CA LYS A 23 24.80 5.84 19.01
C LYS A 23 23.86 7.02 19.28
N GLU A 24 24.38 8.05 19.97
CA GLU A 24 23.67 9.31 20.17
C GLU A 24 23.72 10.16 18.90
N PRO A 25 22.59 10.43 18.23
CA PRO A 25 22.55 11.27 17.02
C PRO A 25 22.61 12.77 17.36
N ASP A 26 22.87 13.60 16.34
CA ASP A 26 22.88 15.06 16.46
C ASP A 26 21.54 15.66 16.96
N ARG A 27 20.43 14.97 16.68
CA ARG A 27 19.11 15.16 17.28
C ARG A 27 18.24 13.92 17.05
N VAL A 28 17.10 13.85 17.75
CA VAL A 28 16.09 12.80 17.52
C VAL A 28 15.59 12.86 16.06
N PRO A 29 15.67 11.76 15.27
CA PRO A 29 15.10 11.71 13.93
C PRO A 29 13.56 11.72 13.98
N LEU A 30 12.95 12.43 13.03
CA LEU A 30 11.49 12.53 12.90
C LEU A 30 11.03 11.81 11.64
N GLN A 31 10.33 10.69 11.85
CA GLN A 31 9.59 9.99 10.81
C GLN A 31 8.09 10.15 11.09
N LEU A 32 7.41 10.90 10.22
CA LEU A 32 5.99 11.17 10.36
C LEU A 32 5.21 10.47 9.25
N HIS A 33 4.12 9.83 9.64
CA HIS A 33 3.12 9.31 8.73
C HIS A 33 1.96 10.29 8.69
N PHE A 34 1.59 10.73 7.49
CA PHE A 34 0.45 11.60 7.29
C PHE A 34 -0.72 10.80 6.73
N ASP A 35 -1.94 11.19 7.11
CA ASP A 35 -3.14 10.64 6.51
C ASP A 35 -3.30 11.12 5.05
N TYR A 36 -4.03 10.34 4.23
CA TYR A 36 -4.23 10.67 2.81
C TYR A 36 -4.97 11.99 2.60
N GLY A 37 -5.99 12.27 3.41
CA GLY A 37 -6.81 13.47 3.29
C GLY A 37 -5.99 14.73 3.52
N PHE A 38 -5.09 14.70 4.51
CA PHE A 38 -4.15 15.75 4.84
C PHE A 38 -3.16 15.95 3.70
N MET A 39 -2.50 14.90 3.23
CA MET A 39 -1.52 15.03 2.13
C MET A 39 -2.18 15.56 0.85
N ALA A 40 -3.36 15.03 0.50
CA ALA A 40 -4.12 15.47 -0.66
C ALA A 40 -4.52 16.94 -0.53
N LYS A 41 -5.12 17.32 0.61
CA LYS A 41 -5.52 18.70 0.90
C LYS A 41 -4.34 19.66 0.91
N TRP A 42 -3.22 19.26 1.50
CA TRP A 42 -1.99 20.08 1.57
C TRP A 42 -1.37 20.31 0.18
N ALA A 43 -1.46 19.31 -0.70
CA ALA A 43 -1.00 19.39 -2.08
C ALA A 43 -2.03 19.98 -3.05
N GLY A 44 -3.26 20.27 -2.60
CA GLY A 44 -4.33 20.82 -3.43
C GLY A 44 -4.90 19.82 -4.45
N ILE A 45 -4.82 18.52 -4.15
CA ILE A 45 -5.37 17.44 -4.99
C ILE A 45 -6.45 16.67 -4.22
N THR A 46 -7.21 15.84 -4.92
CA THR A 46 -8.16 14.89 -4.30
C THR A 46 -7.45 13.62 -3.82
N VAL A 47 -8.06 12.88 -2.89
CA VAL A 47 -7.53 11.59 -2.45
C VAL A 47 -7.56 10.56 -3.59
N HIS A 48 -8.56 10.63 -4.48
CA HIS A 48 -8.57 9.84 -5.72
C HIS A 48 -7.33 10.11 -6.58
N GLU A 49 -6.97 11.36 -6.81
CA GLU A 49 -5.75 11.69 -7.56
C GLU A 49 -4.50 11.21 -6.83
N LEU A 50 -4.43 11.37 -5.51
CA LEU A 50 -3.33 10.85 -4.71
C LEU A 50 -3.16 9.33 -4.90
N LEU A 51 -4.25 8.55 -4.90
CA LEU A 51 -4.18 7.08 -4.95
C LEU A 51 -4.04 6.49 -6.36
N PHE A 52 -4.44 7.21 -7.41
CA PHE A 52 -4.51 6.70 -8.78
C PHE A 52 -3.65 7.45 -9.81
N ASP A 53 -3.12 8.63 -9.49
CA ASP A 53 -2.19 9.40 -10.34
C ASP A 53 -0.84 9.49 -9.64
N TYR A 54 0.08 8.59 -10.01
CA TYR A 54 1.38 8.47 -9.34
C TYR A 54 2.29 9.68 -9.57
N GLU A 55 2.11 10.44 -10.64
CA GLU A 55 2.86 11.67 -10.86
C GLU A 55 2.40 12.76 -9.88
N LYS A 56 1.09 12.93 -9.71
CA LYS A 56 0.53 13.83 -8.69
C LYS A 56 0.89 13.37 -7.27
N ALA A 57 0.83 12.06 -7.02
CA ALA A 57 1.20 11.49 -5.73
C ALA A 57 2.66 11.79 -5.36
N TYR A 58 3.58 11.56 -6.30
CA TYR A 58 4.99 11.86 -6.10
C TYR A 58 5.22 13.35 -5.79
N LYS A 59 4.58 14.25 -6.54
CA LYS A 59 4.66 15.70 -6.30
C LYS A 59 4.07 16.10 -4.94
N ALA A 60 2.97 15.48 -4.52
CA ALA A 60 2.35 15.72 -3.22
C ALA A 60 3.24 15.27 -2.06
N ILE A 61 3.80 14.04 -2.14
CA ILE A 61 4.73 13.50 -1.13
C ILE A 61 5.96 14.39 -1.00
N LEU A 62 6.55 14.81 -2.12
CA LEU A 62 7.70 15.72 -2.09
C LEU A 62 7.37 17.08 -1.47
N LYS A 63 6.18 17.61 -1.73
CA LYS A 63 5.74 18.89 -1.14
C LYS A 63 5.65 18.76 0.38
N VAL A 64 4.98 17.72 0.88
CA VAL A 64 4.88 17.46 2.33
C VAL A 64 6.27 17.23 2.93
N ALA A 65 7.13 16.44 2.29
CA ALA A 65 8.50 16.20 2.77
C ALA A 65 9.35 17.48 2.86
N LYS A 66 9.09 18.48 2.02
CA LYS A 66 9.80 19.78 2.04
C LYS A 66 9.22 20.75 3.05
N ASP A 67 7.90 20.73 3.24
CA ASP A 67 7.19 21.68 4.10
C ASP A 67 7.24 21.29 5.59
N PHE A 68 7.50 20.01 5.90
CA PHE A 68 7.58 19.49 7.27
C PHE A 68 9.01 19.02 7.62
N PRO A 69 9.43 19.12 8.90
CA PRO A 69 10.78 18.77 9.34
C PRO A 69 10.95 17.24 9.50
N VAL A 70 10.69 16.49 8.42
CA VAL A 70 10.86 15.03 8.39
C VAL A 70 12.26 14.65 7.91
N ASP A 71 12.78 13.57 8.48
CA ASP A 71 14.10 13.00 8.15
C ASP A 71 14.01 11.88 7.10
N SER A 72 12.78 11.42 6.81
CA SER A 72 12.45 10.45 5.77
C SER A 72 11.24 10.95 4.98
N PRO A 73 11.13 10.68 3.67
CA PRO A 73 9.91 10.95 2.93
C PRO A 73 8.71 10.30 3.65
N PRO A 74 7.61 11.05 3.87
CA PRO A 74 6.41 10.46 4.43
C PRO A 74 5.89 9.44 3.41
N MET A 75 6.01 8.15 3.74
CA MET A 75 5.52 7.07 2.91
C MET A 75 4.06 6.83 3.28
N PRO A 76 3.08 7.32 2.49
CA PRO A 76 1.74 6.79 2.61
C PRO A 76 1.80 5.27 2.40
N MET A 77 1.19 4.51 3.30
CA MET A 77 0.93 3.08 3.08
C MET A 77 -0.16 2.93 2.00
N MET A 78 0.11 3.32 0.75
CA MET A 78 -0.83 3.55 -0.37
C MET A 78 -1.68 2.33 -0.78
N GLY A 79 -2.50 1.82 0.14
CA GLY A 79 -3.34 0.68 -0.13
C GLY A 79 -3.69 -0.16 1.09
N SER A 80 -4.66 -1.05 0.87
CA SER A 80 -5.08 -2.06 1.84
C SER A 80 -4.12 -3.24 1.82
N ARG A 81 -4.25 -4.19 2.75
CA ARG A 81 -3.55 -5.48 2.64
C ARG A 81 -4.16 -6.28 1.50
N CYS A 82 -3.31 -6.93 0.70
CA CYS A 82 -3.74 -7.80 -0.39
C CYS A 82 -3.58 -9.28 -0.02
N LEU A 83 -4.67 -10.04 -0.14
CA LEU A 83 -4.67 -11.47 0.17
C LEU A 83 -3.81 -12.30 -0.81
N LEU A 84 -3.57 -11.80 -2.02
CA LEU A 84 -2.70 -12.43 -3.00
C LEU A 84 -1.25 -12.57 -2.51
N GLY A 85 -0.77 -11.64 -1.68
CA GLY A 85 0.56 -11.73 -1.08
C GLY A 85 0.76 -12.96 -0.20
N PHE A 86 -0.29 -13.40 0.51
CA PHE A 86 -0.23 -14.62 1.31
C PHE A 86 -0.25 -15.88 0.44
N ALA A 87 -1.07 -15.91 -0.61
CA ALA A 87 -1.10 -17.02 -1.57
C ALA A 87 0.27 -17.26 -2.24
N LEU A 88 1.07 -16.20 -2.38
CA LEU A 88 2.36 -16.24 -3.03
C LEU A 88 3.54 -16.29 -2.05
N ILE A 89 3.32 -16.54 -0.76
CA ILE A 89 4.39 -16.46 0.26
C ILE A 89 5.59 -17.39 -0.01
N ALA A 90 5.39 -18.49 -0.75
CA ALA A 90 6.46 -19.38 -1.20
C ALA A 90 7.37 -18.76 -2.29
N TYR A 91 6.97 -17.63 -2.86
CA TYR A 91 7.68 -16.84 -3.89
C TYR A 91 8.01 -15.45 -3.32
N PRO A 92 9.02 -15.34 -2.44
CA PRO A 92 9.29 -14.11 -1.68
C PRO A 92 9.66 -12.91 -2.55
N ASP A 93 10.22 -13.17 -3.72
CA ASP A 93 10.53 -12.21 -4.78
C ASP A 93 9.27 -11.56 -5.39
N VAL A 94 8.13 -12.24 -5.32
CA VAL A 94 6.83 -11.73 -5.81
C VAL A 94 5.95 -11.26 -4.65
N SER A 95 5.84 -12.05 -3.58
CA SER A 95 4.91 -11.80 -2.46
C SER A 95 5.13 -10.45 -1.79
N SER A 96 6.39 -10.00 -1.71
CA SER A 96 6.77 -8.72 -1.11
C SER A 96 6.17 -7.51 -1.85
N PHE A 97 6.00 -7.61 -3.17
CA PHE A 97 5.43 -6.54 -4.00
C PHE A 97 3.91 -6.59 -4.10
N VAL A 98 3.31 -7.76 -3.92
CA VAL A 98 1.84 -7.93 -4.00
C VAL A 98 1.15 -7.94 -2.64
N GLY A 99 1.87 -7.68 -1.54
CA GLY A 99 1.31 -7.65 -0.17
C GLY A 99 0.46 -6.41 0.16
N VAL A 100 0.48 -5.40 -0.73
CA VAL A 100 -0.30 -4.16 -0.60
C VAL A 100 -1.17 -4.00 -1.85
N LEU A 101 -2.47 -3.85 -1.64
CA LEU A 101 -3.47 -3.61 -2.67
C LEU A 101 -3.57 -2.11 -2.94
N THR A 102 -3.00 -1.65 -4.05
CA THR A 102 -3.10 -0.25 -4.50
C THR A 102 -4.40 0.03 -5.26
N GLY A 103 -4.74 1.30 -5.50
CA GLY A 103 -5.95 1.66 -6.26
C GLY A 103 -5.94 1.10 -7.68
N LYS A 104 -4.78 1.08 -8.36
CA LYS A 104 -4.63 0.44 -9.67
C LYS A 104 -4.83 -1.07 -9.61
N MET A 105 -4.33 -1.72 -8.55
CA MET A 105 -4.57 -3.15 -8.35
C MET A 105 -6.04 -3.45 -8.06
N HIS A 106 -6.75 -2.59 -7.33
CA HIS A 106 -8.19 -2.70 -7.14
C HIS A 106 -8.93 -2.69 -8.48
N ASP A 107 -8.58 -1.77 -9.40
CA ASP A 107 -9.16 -1.73 -10.75
C ASP A 107 -8.91 -3.02 -11.55
N ILE A 108 -7.72 -3.62 -11.40
CA ILE A 108 -7.30 -4.81 -12.14
C ILE A 108 -7.91 -6.09 -11.54
N LEU A 109 -7.72 -6.30 -10.23
CA LEU A 109 -8.11 -7.51 -9.51
C LEU A 109 -9.59 -7.53 -9.14
N GLN A 110 -10.22 -6.36 -9.07
CA GLN A 110 -11.62 -6.16 -8.68
C GLN A 110 -11.92 -6.86 -7.35
N ASP A 111 -11.17 -6.50 -6.31
CA ASP A 111 -11.43 -7.05 -4.99
C ASP A 111 -12.79 -6.64 -4.44
N THR A 112 -13.32 -7.44 -3.52
CA THR A 112 -14.68 -7.30 -3.00
C THR A 112 -14.75 -6.82 -1.55
N TYR A 113 -13.59 -6.58 -0.92
CA TYR A 113 -13.47 -6.22 0.49
C TYR A 113 -13.02 -4.77 0.72
N THR A 114 -12.77 -4.01 -0.35
CA THR A 114 -12.46 -2.58 -0.26
C THR A 114 -13.34 -1.72 -1.15
N CYS A 115 -13.45 -0.44 -0.78
CA CYS A 115 -14.08 0.62 -1.55
C CYS A 115 -13.11 1.80 -1.69
N TRP A 116 -13.01 2.39 -2.89
CA TRP A 116 -11.98 3.37 -3.21
C TRP A 116 -12.53 4.75 -3.62
N PRO A 117 -11.85 5.85 -3.26
CA PRO A 117 -12.19 7.20 -3.73
C PRO A 117 -12.15 7.27 -5.26
N GLY A 118 -13.22 7.77 -5.88
CA GLY A 118 -13.35 7.84 -7.33
C GLY A 118 -13.76 6.51 -7.99
N ARG A 119 -14.09 5.49 -7.19
CA ARG A 119 -14.75 4.25 -7.60
C ARG A 119 -16.07 4.12 -6.85
N GLU A 120 -16.11 3.32 -5.78
CA GLU A 120 -17.30 3.15 -4.93
C GLU A 120 -17.52 4.33 -3.99
N LEU A 121 -16.47 5.08 -3.66
CA LEU A 121 -16.54 6.25 -2.79
C LEU A 121 -16.43 7.54 -3.59
N SER A 122 -16.93 8.64 -3.03
CA SER A 122 -16.71 9.97 -3.61
C SER A 122 -15.21 10.27 -3.76
N SER A 123 -14.82 11.03 -4.78
CA SER A 123 -13.41 11.39 -5.04
C SER A 123 -12.76 12.16 -3.88
N ASN A 124 -13.57 12.83 -3.07
CA ASN A 124 -13.15 13.61 -1.89
C ASN A 124 -13.20 12.81 -0.58
N SER A 125 -13.47 11.51 -0.64
CA SER A 125 -13.43 10.66 0.56
C SER A 125 -12.02 10.64 1.13
N GLY A 126 -11.88 10.74 2.46
CA GLY A 126 -10.58 10.92 3.13
C GLY A 126 -9.61 9.75 3.01
N SER A 127 -10.06 8.57 2.58
CA SER A 127 -9.26 7.36 2.38
C SER A 127 -10.07 6.28 1.64
N TYR A 128 -9.41 5.19 1.23
CA TYR A 128 -10.10 3.94 0.93
C TYR A 128 -10.70 3.33 2.20
N GLN A 129 -11.69 2.46 2.06
CA GLN A 129 -12.35 1.81 3.19
C GLN A 129 -12.30 0.29 3.04
N PHE A 130 -11.93 -0.40 4.12
CA PHE A 130 -12.08 -1.84 4.23
C PHE A 130 -13.50 -2.13 4.71
N ILE A 131 -14.30 -2.77 3.86
CA ILE A 131 -15.69 -3.13 4.16
C ILE A 131 -15.83 -4.57 4.65
N GLY A 132 -14.76 -5.36 4.58
CA GLY A 132 -14.75 -6.75 5.00
C GLY A 132 -15.39 -7.70 4.00
N GLY A 133 -15.51 -8.96 4.41
CA GLY A 133 -16.09 -10.04 3.64
C GLY A 133 -15.88 -11.38 4.35
N GLU A 134 -16.70 -12.36 4.02
CA GLU A 134 -16.55 -13.73 4.52
C GLU A 134 -15.78 -14.57 3.48
N PHE A 135 -14.52 -14.86 3.76
CA PHE A 135 -13.64 -15.61 2.85
C PHE A 135 -13.19 -16.97 3.39
N LEU A 136 -13.36 -17.21 4.70
CA LEU A 136 -13.12 -18.47 5.40
C LEU A 136 -14.35 -18.77 6.25
N ARG A 137 -15.01 -19.90 6.02
CA ARG A 137 -16.17 -20.32 6.82
C ARG A 137 -15.75 -21.24 7.97
N GLN A 138 -16.61 -21.36 8.98
CA GLN A 138 -16.35 -22.18 10.16
C GLN A 138 -16.08 -23.66 9.84
N ASP A 139 -16.76 -24.20 8.83
CA ASP A 139 -16.61 -25.58 8.37
C ASP A 139 -15.32 -25.82 7.56
N GLU A 140 -14.55 -24.77 7.27
CA GLU A 140 -13.33 -24.83 6.45
C GLU A 140 -12.03 -24.70 7.26
N TYR A 141 -12.11 -24.57 8.59
CA TYR A 141 -10.93 -24.33 9.42
C TYR A 141 -9.93 -25.49 9.38
N ASP A 142 -10.40 -26.74 9.43
CA ASP A 142 -9.52 -27.90 9.40
C ASP A 142 -8.72 -27.95 8.08
N GLU A 143 -9.38 -27.67 6.95
CA GLU A 143 -8.73 -27.60 5.63
C GLU A 143 -7.74 -26.44 5.53
N PHE A 144 -8.08 -25.27 6.09
CA PHE A 144 -7.18 -24.13 6.14
C PHE A 144 -5.94 -24.40 7.01
N ILE A 145 -6.11 -25.11 8.13
CA ILE A 145 -5.00 -25.44 9.04
C ILE A 145 -4.04 -26.45 8.39
N GLU A 146 -4.57 -27.41 7.63
CA GLU A 146 -3.76 -28.44 6.95
C GLU A 146 -2.80 -27.82 5.93
N ASP A 147 -3.29 -26.93 5.07
CA ASP A 147 -2.47 -26.20 4.10
C ASP A 147 -3.00 -24.77 3.87
N PRO A 148 -2.55 -23.79 4.66
CA PRO A 148 -3.10 -22.44 4.61
C PRO A 148 -2.76 -21.73 3.30
N VAL A 149 -1.59 -22.00 2.72
CA VAL A 149 -1.15 -21.34 1.48
C VAL A 149 -2.00 -21.82 0.32
N LYS A 150 -2.17 -23.15 0.19
CA LYS A 150 -3.04 -23.74 -0.83
C LYS A 150 -4.48 -23.31 -0.65
N PHE A 151 -5.01 -23.35 0.57
CA PHE A 151 -6.38 -22.90 0.84
C PHE A 151 -6.59 -21.45 0.42
N VAL A 152 -5.65 -20.56 0.76
CA VAL A 152 -5.77 -19.15 0.38
C VAL A 152 -5.69 -18.98 -1.14
N ALA A 153 -4.77 -19.68 -1.82
CA ALA A 153 -4.63 -19.60 -3.27
C ALA A 153 -5.86 -20.15 -4.02
N GLU A 154 -6.42 -21.28 -3.58
CA GLU A 154 -7.49 -22.00 -4.29
C GLU A 154 -8.90 -21.52 -3.91
N LYS A 155 -9.10 -21.01 -2.68
CA LYS A 155 -10.43 -20.64 -2.18
C LYS A 155 -10.54 -19.18 -1.83
N VAL A 156 -9.65 -18.63 -1.02
CA VAL A 156 -9.77 -17.23 -0.55
C VAL A 156 -9.57 -16.24 -1.69
N VAL A 157 -8.49 -16.37 -2.48
CA VAL A 157 -8.20 -15.44 -3.60
C VAL A 157 -9.33 -15.40 -4.63
N PRO A 158 -9.88 -16.52 -5.12
CA PRO A 158 -11.02 -16.50 -6.05
C PRO A 158 -12.32 -15.93 -5.48
N ARG A 159 -12.52 -15.99 -4.15
CA ARG A 159 -13.66 -15.35 -3.47
C ARG A 159 -13.46 -13.84 -3.30
N ALA A 160 -12.22 -13.45 -3.01
CA ALA A 160 -11.86 -12.07 -2.71
C ALA A 160 -11.69 -11.19 -3.95
N HIS A 161 -11.32 -11.76 -5.10
CA HIS A 161 -11.01 -11.02 -6.33
C HIS A 161 -11.85 -11.52 -7.51
N LYS A 162 -12.71 -10.67 -8.08
CA LYS A 162 -13.60 -11.07 -9.18
C LYS A 162 -12.82 -11.50 -10.42
N ALA A 163 -11.74 -10.79 -10.75
CA ALA A 163 -10.91 -11.09 -11.92
C ALA A 163 -10.20 -12.45 -11.81
N LEU A 164 -9.98 -12.95 -10.58
CA LEU A 164 -9.32 -14.22 -10.30
C LEU A 164 -10.30 -15.35 -9.93
N ARG A 165 -11.62 -15.12 -10.09
CA ARG A 165 -12.65 -16.10 -9.73
C ARG A 165 -12.53 -17.42 -10.51
N LYS A 166 -12.00 -17.34 -11.73
CA LYS A 166 -11.68 -18.49 -12.59
C LYS A 166 -10.19 -18.42 -12.94
N PRO A 167 -9.31 -19.04 -12.14
CA PRO A 167 -7.85 -18.90 -12.29
C PRO A 167 -7.30 -19.20 -13.69
N ASN A 168 -7.93 -20.15 -14.41
CA ASN A 168 -7.50 -20.56 -15.75
C ASN A 168 -8.21 -19.80 -16.89
N SER A 169 -8.92 -18.72 -16.60
CA SER A 169 -9.61 -17.93 -17.62
C SER A 169 -8.69 -16.89 -18.27
N ALA A 170 -9.02 -16.48 -19.49
CA ALA A 170 -8.33 -15.39 -20.18
C ALA A 170 -8.37 -14.07 -19.37
N GLU A 171 -9.45 -13.84 -18.61
CA GLU A 171 -9.58 -12.69 -17.71
C GLU A 171 -8.55 -12.74 -16.57
N ALA A 172 -8.43 -13.88 -15.90
CA ALA A 172 -7.44 -14.07 -14.83
C ALA A 172 -6.00 -13.93 -15.35
N MET A 173 -5.70 -14.52 -16.50
CA MET A 173 -4.40 -14.36 -17.15
C MET A 173 -4.10 -12.89 -17.48
N ALA A 174 -5.08 -12.18 -18.03
CA ALA A 174 -4.94 -10.76 -18.34
C ALA A 174 -4.78 -9.89 -17.08
N ALA A 175 -5.43 -10.24 -15.97
CA ALA A 175 -5.30 -9.51 -14.71
C ALA A 175 -3.91 -9.70 -14.08
N ILE A 176 -3.31 -10.89 -14.19
CA ILE A 176 -1.98 -11.19 -13.65
C ILE A 176 -0.87 -10.49 -14.47
N MET A 177 -1.08 -10.25 -15.76
CA MET A 177 -0.08 -9.64 -16.65
C MET A 177 -0.07 -8.09 -16.66
N LYS A 178 -1.03 -7.43 -16.02
CA LYS A 178 -1.16 -5.96 -16.00
C LYS A 178 -0.53 -5.35 -14.75
#